data_AF-A0A7X4AHP1-F1
#
_entry.id   AF-A0A7X4AHP1-F1
#
_cell.length_a   1.000
_cell.length_b   1.000
_cell.length_c   1.000
_cell.angle_alpha   90.00
_cell.angle_beta   90.00
_cell.angle_gamma   90.00
#
_symmetry.space_group_name_H-M   'P 1'
#
loop_
_entity.id
_entity.type
_entity.pdbx_description
1 polymer ?
#
loop_
_entity_poly.entity_id
_entity_poly.type
_entity_poly.pdbx_seq_one_letter_code
_entity_poly.pdbx_strand_id
1 'polypeptide(L)'
;MTAGEAGGRYLIDGEGPGRPTLVLAHGAGAPMDHPWMERVAGLLAGEGVRVVRFEFPYMAARRTTGKRPGPNPSRVLEASWREVIDELGAEGLVIG
;
A
#
# COMPACT_ATOMS: atom_id res chain seq x y z
N MET A 1 12.16 14.20 -5.46
CA MET A 1 11.02 13.99 -4.55
C MET A 1 9.77 14.52 -5.22
N THR A 2 9.08 13.67 -5.99
CA THR A 2 7.70 13.95 -6.39
C THR A 2 6.82 13.28 -5.35
N ALA A 3 6.10 14.08 -4.58
CA ALA A 3 5.10 13.60 -3.65
C ALA A 3 4.05 12.77 -4.42
N GLY A 4 3.70 11.60 -3.88
CA GLY A 4 2.74 10.70 -4.49
C GLY A 4 1.38 11.37 -4.69
N GLU A 5 0.73 11.06 -5.81
CA GLU A 5 -0.64 11.49 -6.08
C GLU A 5 -1.59 10.92 -5.03
N ALA A 6 -2.03 11.75 -4.09
CA ALA A 6 -3.10 11.43 -3.17
C ALA A 6 -4.45 11.61 -3.90
N GLY A 7 -4.96 10.51 -4.47
CA GLY A 7 -6.27 10.51 -5.14
C GLY A 7 -6.81 9.14 -5.57
N GLY A 8 -6.01 8.07 -5.46
CA GLY A 8 -6.40 6.72 -5.86
C GLY A 8 -6.33 5.69 -4.72
N ARG A 9 -6.68 4.44 -5.03
CA ARG A 9 -6.58 3.23 -4.19
C ARG A 9 -5.19 3.03 -3.54
N TYR A 10 -4.16 3.72 -4.06
CA TYR A 10 -2.75 3.56 -3.70
C TYR A 10 -2.09 4.88 -3.31
N LEU A 11 -1.12 4.80 -2.40
CA LEU A 11 -0.05 5.79 -2.29
C LEU A 11 1.20 5.22 -2.97
N ILE A 12 1.86 6.02 -3.79
CA ILE A 12 3.00 5.57 -4.59
C ILE A 12 4.20 6.47 -4.32
N ASP A 13 5.34 5.86 -4.02
CA ASP A 13 6.63 6.50 -3.86
C ASP A 13 7.63 5.90 -4.87
N GLY A 14 8.48 6.74 -5.45
CA GLY A 14 9.48 6.34 -6.44
C GLY A 14 9.03 6.52 -7.88
N GLU A 15 9.89 6.12 -8.80
CA GLU A 15 9.63 6.22 -10.25
C GLU A 15 8.56 5.22 -10.71
N GLY A 16 8.05 5.44 -11.93
CA GLY A 16 6.94 4.68 -12.51
C GLY A 16 7.24 3.19 -12.81
N PRO A 17 6.34 2.52 -13.54
CA PRO A 17 6.48 1.11 -13.91
C PRO A 17 7.84 0.77 -14.55
N GLY A 18 8.29 -0.48 -14.39
CA GLY A 18 9.61 -0.95 -14.89
C GLY A 18 10.74 -0.90 -13.85
N ARG A 19 10.47 -0.44 -12.63
CA ARG A 19 11.33 -0.60 -11.45
C ARG A 19 10.90 -1.81 -10.61
N PRO A 20 11.82 -2.43 -9.84
CA PRO A 20 11.41 -3.36 -8.78
C PRO A 20 10.34 -2.70 -7.91
N THR A 21 9.20 -3.38 -7.74
CA THR A 21 8.05 -2.82 -7.04
C THR A 21 7.82 -3.57 -5.74
N LEU A 22 7.83 -2.85 -4.62
CA LEU A 22 7.40 -3.36 -3.33
C LEU A 22 5.99 -2.86 -3.04
N VAL A 23 5.04 -3.78 -2.87
CA VAL A 23 3.69 -3.46 -2.41
C VAL A 23 3.62 -3.70 -0.91
N LEU A 24 3.23 -2.67 -0.15
CA LEU A 24 3.11 -2.72 1.30
C LEU A 24 1.67 -2.55 1.77
N ALA A 25 1.21 -3.49 2.59
CA ALA A 25 -0.01 -3.30 3.38
C ALA A 25 0.32 -2.87 4.82
N HIS A 26 -0.60 -2.19 5.46
CA HIS A 26 -0.47 -1.86 6.88
C HIS A 26 -0.86 -3.04 7.80
N GLY A 27 -0.44 -2.99 9.06
CA GLY A 27 -0.92 -3.90 10.12
C GLY A 27 -2.25 -3.48 10.76
N ALA A 28 -2.68 -4.17 11.82
CA ALA A 28 -3.94 -3.90 12.51
C ALA A 28 -4.05 -2.50 13.16
N GLY A 29 -2.91 -1.89 13.51
CA GLY A 29 -2.84 -0.73 14.40
C GLY A 29 -2.83 0.65 13.73
N ALA A 30 -2.34 0.77 12.50
CA ALA A 30 -2.09 2.07 11.86
C ALA A 30 -2.42 2.03 10.36
N PRO A 31 -2.79 3.17 9.75
CA PRO A 31 -3.11 3.26 8.32
C PRO A 31 -1.85 3.30 7.42
N MET A 32 -2.04 3.22 6.10
CA MET A 32 -0.93 3.19 5.11
C MET A 32 -0.10 4.48 5.04
N ASP A 33 -0.65 5.60 5.51
CA ASP A 33 -0.03 6.93 5.63
C ASP A 33 0.56 7.17 7.03
N HIS A 34 0.72 6.12 7.85
CA HIS A 34 1.42 6.25 9.13
C HIS A 34 2.86 6.74 8.90
N PRO A 35 3.38 7.68 9.72
CA PRO A 35 4.70 8.30 9.49
C PRO A 35 5.86 7.31 9.34
N TRP A 36 5.78 6.16 10.01
CA TRP A 36 6.76 5.08 9.84
C TRP A 36 6.72 4.46 8.43
N MET A 37 5.54 4.16 7.90
CA MET A 37 5.40 3.59 6.55
C MET A 37 5.78 4.62 5.48
N GLU A 38 5.42 5.88 5.67
CA GLU A 38 5.83 6.98 4.78
C GLU A 38 7.36 7.12 4.74
N ARG A 39 8.02 7.10 5.91
CA ARG A 39 9.49 7.14 5.99
C ARG A 39 10.13 5.94 5.30
N VAL A 40 9.64 4.72 5.54
CA VAL A 40 10.18 3.51 4.90
C VAL A 40 10.01 3.58 3.38
N ALA A 41 8.83 3.98 2.90
CA ALA A 41 8.55 4.09 1.48
C ALA A 41 9.45 5.14 0.80
N GLY A 42 9.62 6.31 1.42
CA GLY A 42 10.50 7.36 0.89
C GLY A 42 11.97 6.95 0.84
N LEU A 43 12.46 6.22 1.84
CA LEU A 43 13.84 5.71 1.85
C LEU A 43 14.08 4.68 0.74
N LEU A 44 13.17 3.71 0.58
CA LEU A 44 13.27 2.69 -0.47
C LEU A 44 13.13 3.31 -1.88
N ALA A 45 12.25 4.29 -2.03
CA ALA A 45 12.14 5.06 -3.26
C ALA A 45 13.43 5.82 -3.60
N GLY A 46 14.14 6.34 -2.59
CA GLY A 46 15.46 6.94 -2.76
C GLY A 46 16.51 5.97 -3.33
N GLU A 47 16.36 4.67 -3.06
CA GLU A 47 17.21 3.59 -3.57
C GLU A 47 16.69 2.98 -4.89
N GLY A 48 15.72 3.63 -5.55
CA GLY A 48 15.20 3.20 -6.85
C GLY A 48 14.16 2.09 -6.82
N VAL A 49 13.62 1.73 -5.64
CA VAL A 49 12.50 0.80 -5.50
C VAL A 49 11.20 1.56 -5.57
N ARG A 50 10.29 1.17 -6.47
CA ARG A 50 8.93 1.71 -6.48
C ARG A 50 8.15 1.11 -5.30
N VAL A 51 7.60 1.93 -4.43
CA VAL A 51 6.80 1.48 -3.29
C VAL A 51 5.34 1.84 -3.51
N VAL A 52 4.46 0.85 -3.47
CA VAL A 52 3.00 1.02 -3.57
C VAL A 52 2.38 0.61 -2.24
N ARG A 53 1.68 1.53 -1.58
CA ARG A 53 0.98 1.27 -0.32
C ARG A 53 -0.53 1.26 -0.55
N PHE A 54 -1.24 0.35 0.09
CA PHE A 54 -2.71 0.29 0.05
C PHE A 54 -3.30 -0.03 1.41
N GLU A 55 -4.61 0.18 1.55
CA GLU A 55 -5.36 -0.20 2.74
C GLU A 55 -6.21 -1.44 2.52
N PHE A 56 -6.23 -2.31 3.54
CA PHE A 56 -7.25 -3.33 3.61
C PHE A 56 -8.64 -2.71 3.79
N PRO A 57 -9.71 -3.41 3.36
CA PRO A 57 -11.06 -2.84 3.37
C PRO A 57 -11.49 -2.27 4.73
N TYR A 58 -11.10 -2.91 5.85
CA TYR A 58 -11.45 -2.40 7.17
C TYR A 58 -10.78 -1.06 7.52
N MET A 59 -9.54 -0.79 7.06
CA MET A 59 -8.87 0.51 7.28
C MET A 59 -9.43 1.58 6.34
N ALA A 60 -9.65 1.24 5.06
CA ALA A 60 -10.30 2.13 4.11
C ALA A 60 -11.69 2.57 4.62
N ALA A 61 -12.46 1.65 5.19
CA ALA A 61 -13.74 1.95 5.82
C ALA A 61 -13.62 2.87 7.05
N ARG A 62 -12.48 2.89 7.76
CA ARG A 62 -12.26 3.84 8.88
C ARG A 62 -12.25 5.28 8.39
N ARG A 63 -11.67 5.52 7.21
CA ARG A 63 -11.57 6.88 6.62
C ARG A 63 -12.94 7.47 6.34
N THR A 64 -13.89 6.64 5.88
CA THR A 64 -15.23 7.10 5.48
C THR A 64 -16.25 7.06 6.62
N THR A 65 -16.17 6.05 7.49
CA THR A 65 -17.19 5.82 8.54
C THR A 65 -16.82 6.39 9.90
N GLY A 66 -15.55 6.70 10.14
CA GLY A 66 -15.02 7.07 11.47
C GLY A 66 -15.02 5.93 12.50
N LYS A 67 -15.58 4.76 12.16
CA LYS A 67 -15.61 3.58 13.03
C LYS A 67 -14.25 2.88 13.01
N ARG A 68 -13.92 2.17 14.10
CA ARG A 68 -12.67 1.39 14.23
C ARG A 68 -12.95 -0.12 14.28
N PRO A 69 -13.42 -0.74 13.18
CA PRO A 69 -13.62 -2.18 13.12
C PRO A 69 -12.28 -2.91 13.28
N GLY A 70 -12.32 -4.13 13.82
CA GLY A 70 -11.17 -5.03 13.81
C GLY A 70 -10.78 -5.46 12.38
N PRO A 71 -9.65 -6.16 12.23
CA PRO A 71 -9.19 -6.65 10.93
C PRO A 71 -10.24 -7.53 10.23
N ASN A 72 -10.26 -7.51 8.89
CA ASN A 72 -11.08 -8.45 8.13
C ASN A 72 -10.55 -9.90 8.29
N PRO A 73 -11.39 -10.93 8.06
CA PRO A 73 -10.93 -12.32 8.00
C PRO A 73 -9.85 -12.52 6.92
N SER A 74 -8.95 -13.50 7.13
CA SER A 74 -7.80 -13.76 6.24
C SER A 74 -8.18 -13.86 4.76
N ARG A 75 -9.28 -14.56 4.44
CA ARG A 75 -9.79 -14.68 3.06
C ARG A 75 -10.01 -13.34 2.35
N VAL A 76 -10.41 -12.30 3.09
CA VAL A 76 -10.63 -10.96 2.55
C VAL A 76 -9.29 -10.26 2.32
N LEU A 77 -8.36 -10.40 3.27
CA LEU A 77 -7.02 -9.83 3.15
C LEU A 77 -6.25 -10.46 1.97
N GLU A 78 -6.33 -11.78 1.83
CA GLU A 78 -5.75 -12.53 0.70
C GLU A 78 -6.38 -12.13 -0.64
N ALA A 79 -7.70 -11.91 -0.69
CA ALA A 79 -8.37 -11.40 -1.89
C ALA A 79 -7.89 -9.99 -2.25
N SER A 80 -7.75 -9.09 -1.27
CA SER A 80 -7.21 -7.76 -1.51
C SER A 80 -5.79 -7.81 -2.08
N TRP A 81 -4.93 -8.71 -1.58
CA TRP A 81 -3.60 -8.91 -2.16
C TRP A 81 -3.66 -9.35 -3.62
N ARG A 82 -4.52 -10.32 -3.95
CA ARG A 82 -4.69 -10.80 -5.33
C ARG A 82 -5.13 -9.68 -6.26
N GLU A 83 -6.12 -8.89 -5.87
CA GLU A 83 -6.56 -7.73 -6.66
C GLU A 83 -5.43 -6.74 -6.91
N VAL A 84 -4.60 -6.44 -5.90
CA VAL A 84 -3.48 -5.51 -6.07
C VAL A 84 -2.42 -6.10 -7.02
N ILE A 85 -2.11 -7.39 -6.91
CA ILE A 85 -1.17 -8.07 -7.81
C ILE A 85 -1.71 -8.08 -9.26
N ASP A 86 -3.01 -8.35 -9.44
CA ASP A 86 -3.65 -8.35 -10.75
C ASP A 86 -3.66 -6.97 -11.39
N GLU A 87 -3.89 -5.90 -10.60
CA GLU A 87 -3.88 -4.51 -11.07
C GLU A 87 -2.48 -3.99 -11.40
N LEU A 88 -1.45 -4.39 -10.63
CA LEU A 88 -0.08 -3.89 -10.78
C LEU A 88 0.80 -4.74 -11.70
N GLY A 89 0.43 -6.00 -11.91
CA GLY A 89 1.24 -7.00 -12.60
C GLY A 89 2.29 -7.65 -11.68
N ALA A 90 2.56 -8.93 -11.88
CA ALA A 90 3.42 -9.73 -11.00
C ALA A 90 4.93 -9.61 -11.31
N GLU A 91 5.32 -9.03 -12.45
CA GLU A 91 6.72 -8.98 -12.86
C GLU A 91 7.53 -8.03 -11.97
N GLY A 92 8.57 -8.55 -11.32
CA GLY A 92 9.43 -7.76 -10.42
C GLY A 92 8.72 -7.23 -9.17
N LEU A 93 7.56 -7.80 -8.81
CA LEU A 93 6.75 -7.39 -7.68
C LEU A 93 7.05 -8.24 -6.43
N VAL A 94 7.22 -7.57 -5.30
CA VAL A 94 7.33 -8.18 -3.95
C VAL A 94 6.20 -7.63 -3.08
N ILE A 95 5.58 -8.48 -2.25
CA ILE A 95 4.56 -8.07 -1.27
C ILE A 95 5.13 -8.09 0.15
N GLY A 96 4.71 -7.14 0.99
CA GLY A 96 5.14 -6.99 2.38
C GLY A 96 4.11 -6.36 3.31
#